data_AF-A0A6J8E7N2-F1
#
_entry.id   AF-A0A6J8E7N2-F1
#
_cell.length_a   1.000
_cell.length_b   1.000
_cell.length_c   1.000
_cell.angle_alpha   90.00
_cell.angle_beta   90.00
_cell.angle_gamma   90.00
#
_symmetry.space_group_name_H-M   'P 1'
#
loop_
_entity.id
_entity.type
_entity.pdbx_description
1 polymer ?
#
loop_
_entity_poly.entity_id
_entity_poly.type
_entity_poly.pdbx_seq_one_letter_code
_entity_poly.pdbx_strand_id
1 'polypeptide(L)'
;MADLKTSCMKELRMNNTLKEPGPEGQPSVASIVKNKICDGNPPCSNNGDCVNGTCSCYDGFISPDCSVDLKIPPELIGVRGDSLCDISEIPCNLSFVIAEEIYNTEKLSCDIVEYQVSANGTYVKMDNHIAVAKHETLVEVLCPLSTGRVKRSASSKDEENFSTAFEISVSYDGVLFSEPVAMLIYDSRCQEVDGFCRLDGQCFMEDEYSTINPCMKCNTKVSQYIWTRVNDIDGCIQIETKNPKEIQTIVLATCIPLVSVLIIAVIVGLIKYKKLKRLKVGNSQDFGNICTTRNSPYKK
;
A
#
# COMPACT_ATOMS: atom_id res chain seq x y z
N MET A 1 41.50 -20.95 -15.52
CA MET A 1 42.79 -20.21 -15.51
C MET A 1 43.16 -19.61 -14.14
N ALA A 2 42.22 -19.37 -13.21
CA ALA A 2 42.51 -18.86 -11.86
C ALA A 2 43.50 -19.70 -11.04
N ASP A 3 43.54 -21.02 -11.28
CA ASP A 3 44.37 -21.96 -10.55
C ASP A 3 45.87 -21.83 -10.88
N LEU A 4 46.21 -21.56 -12.14
CA LEU A 4 47.60 -21.45 -12.59
C LEU A 4 48.27 -20.17 -12.08
N LYS A 5 47.56 -19.02 -12.14
CA LYS A 5 48.04 -17.74 -11.63
C LYS A 5 48.28 -17.81 -10.11
N THR A 6 47.34 -18.40 -9.39
CA THR A 6 47.41 -18.56 -7.93
C THR A 6 48.55 -19.50 -7.53
N SER A 7 48.70 -20.64 -8.22
CA SER A 7 49.79 -21.59 -8.01
C SER A 7 51.15 -20.96 -8.33
N CYS A 8 51.28 -20.26 -9.45
CA CYS A 8 52.49 -19.52 -9.82
C CYS A 8 52.88 -18.50 -8.73
N MET A 9 51.92 -17.67 -8.29
CA MET A 9 52.18 -16.68 -7.24
C MET A 9 52.58 -17.31 -5.90
N LYS A 10 52.02 -18.48 -5.58
CA LYS A 10 52.41 -19.26 -4.41
C LYS A 10 53.86 -19.74 -4.53
N GLU A 11 54.25 -20.29 -5.68
CA GLU A 11 55.63 -20.74 -5.91
C GLU A 11 56.64 -19.58 -5.88
N LEU A 12 56.33 -18.44 -6.51
CA LEU A 12 57.17 -17.24 -6.43
C LEU A 12 57.35 -16.72 -4.99
N ARG A 13 56.38 -17.00 -4.10
CA ARG A 13 56.45 -16.64 -2.69
C ARG A 13 57.21 -17.66 -1.85
N MET A 14 57.13 -18.95 -2.15
CA MET A 14 57.74 -20.00 -1.32
C MET A 14 59.18 -20.33 -1.74
N ASN A 15 59.53 -20.19 -3.02
CA ASN A 15 60.86 -20.55 -3.51
C ASN A 15 61.83 -19.36 -3.40
N ASN A 16 62.81 -19.46 -2.49
CA ASN A 16 63.79 -18.39 -2.26
C ASN A 16 64.78 -18.22 -3.42
N THR A 17 65.13 -19.30 -4.14
CA THR A 17 66.01 -19.23 -5.31
C THR A 17 65.41 -18.35 -6.41
N LEU A 18 64.09 -18.31 -6.55
CA LEU A 18 63.42 -17.44 -7.53
C LEU A 18 63.48 -15.95 -7.16
N LYS A 19 63.77 -15.61 -5.91
CA LYS A 19 63.84 -14.23 -5.41
C LYS A 19 65.27 -13.67 -5.42
N GLU A 20 66.27 -14.53 -5.64
CA GLU A 20 67.66 -14.09 -5.71
C GLU A 20 67.86 -13.17 -6.91
N PRO A 21 68.66 -12.08 -6.78
CA PRO A 21 69.02 -11.23 -7.91
C PRO A 21 69.66 -12.06 -9.01
N GLY A 22 69.33 -11.76 -10.27
CA GLY A 22 70.01 -12.37 -11.39
C GLY A 22 71.48 -11.91 -11.44
N PRO A 23 72.34 -12.66 -12.16
CA PRO A 23 73.70 -12.22 -12.41
C PRO A 23 73.73 -10.82 -13.05
N GLU A 24 74.77 -10.04 -12.76
CA GLU A 24 75.01 -8.71 -13.35
C GLU A 24 73.91 -7.67 -13.05
N GLY A 25 73.29 -7.73 -11.86
CA GLY A 25 72.30 -6.74 -11.45
C GLY A 25 70.92 -6.91 -12.10
N GLN A 26 70.69 -8.04 -12.77
CA GLN A 26 69.39 -8.37 -13.34
C GLN A 26 68.33 -8.58 -12.24
N PRO A 27 67.06 -8.22 -12.52
CA PRO A 27 65.96 -8.52 -11.60
C PRO A 27 65.81 -10.03 -11.40
N SER A 28 65.36 -10.43 -10.21
CA SER A 28 65.07 -11.83 -9.90
C SER A 28 64.03 -12.43 -10.86
N VAL A 29 64.03 -13.75 -11.03
CA VAL A 29 63.00 -14.45 -11.82
C VAL A 29 61.60 -14.13 -11.27
N ALA A 30 61.45 -14.05 -9.95
CA ALA A 30 60.20 -13.67 -9.31
C ALA A 30 59.77 -12.25 -9.67
N SER A 31 60.71 -11.29 -9.77
CA SER A 31 60.41 -9.92 -10.18
C SER A 31 59.97 -9.84 -11.65
N ILE A 32 60.65 -10.58 -12.53
CA ILE A 32 60.32 -10.63 -13.96
C ILE A 32 58.92 -11.22 -14.16
N VAL A 33 58.64 -12.37 -13.52
CA VAL A 33 57.33 -13.03 -13.63
C VAL A 33 56.23 -12.18 -13.01
N LYS A 34 56.45 -11.55 -11.84
CA LYS A 34 55.45 -10.65 -11.23
C LYS A 34 55.09 -9.48 -12.15
N ASN A 35 56.04 -8.85 -12.79
CA ASN A 35 55.75 -7.74 -13.72
C ASN A 35 54.99 -8.23 -14.96
N LYS A 36 55.26 -9.46 -15.40
CA LYS A 36 54.48 -10.15 -16.44
C LYS A 36 53.10 -10.61 -15.97
N ILE A 37 52.82 -10.78 -14.69
CA ILE A 37 51.50 -11.26 -14.25
C ILE A 37 50.39 -10.24 -14.53
N CYS A 38 50.73 -8.95 -14.66
CA CYS A 38 49.82 -7.92 -15.14
C CYS A 38 49.70 -7.88 -16.68
N ASP A 39 49.94 -9.00 -17.37
CA ASP A 39 50.02 -9.19 -18.85
C ASP A 39 48.73 -8.81 -19.64
N GLY A 40 47.84 -7.98 -19.09
CA GLY A 40 46.99 -7.15 -19.95
C GLY A 40 47.85 -6.38 -20.94
N ASN A 41 47.36 -6.20 -22.17
CA ASN A 41 48.00 -5.31 -23.15
C ASN A 41 46.97 -4.26 -23.56
N PRO A 42 47.00 -3.05 -22.97
CA PRO A 42 48.02 -2.54 -22.04
C PRO A 42 47.93 -3.12 -20.62
N PRO A 43 49.04 -3.19 -19.85
CA PRO A 43 49.02 -3.66 -18.46
C PRO A 43 48.07 -2.82 -17.62
N CYS A 44 47.29 -3.48 -16.75
CA CYS A 44 46.27 -2.82 -15.91
C CYS A 44 45.35 -1.88 -16.70
N SER A 45 45.02 -2.24 -17.94
CA SER A 45 44.18 -1.45 -18.85
C SER A 45 44.67 -0.02 -19.09
N ASN A 46 45.96 0.27 -18.84
CA ASN A 46 46.55 1.61 -18.83
C ASN A 46 45.95 2.56 -17.77
N ASN A 47 45.21 2.01 -16.81
CA ASN A 47 44.47 2.74 -15.77
C ASN A 47 44.99 2.40 -14.35
N GLY A 48 46.23 1.92 -14.27
CA GLY A 48 46.88 1.63 -13.00
C GLY A 48 48.33 1.23 -13.14
N ASP A 49 49.01 1.17 -12.00
CA ASP A 49 50.38 0.72 -11.91
C ASP A 49 50.44 -0.77 -11.55
N CYS A 50 51.21 -1.56 -12.31
CA CYS A 50 51.47 -2.95 -11.93
C CYS A 50 52.52 -2.99 -10.81
N VAL A 51 52.07 -3.30 -9.59
CA VAL A 51 52.94 -3.42 -8.42
C VAL A 51 52.96 -4.88 -7.97
N ASN A 52 54.10 -5.55 -8.13
CA ASN A 52 54.30 -6.95 -7.70
C ASN A 52 53.27 -7.96 -8.28
N GLY A 53 52.80 -7.74 -9.51
CA GLY A 53 51.84 -8.62 -10.18
C GLY A 53 50.38 -8.40 -9.77
N THR A 54 50.08 -7.25 -9.17
CA THR A 54 48.73 -6.78 -8.87
C THR A 54 48.58 -5.34 -9.38
N CYS A 55 47.44 -5.02 -9.96
CA CYS A 55 47.17 -3.68 -10.44
C CYS A 55 46.75 -2.77 -9.28
N SER A 56 47.43 -1.63 -9.15
CA SER A 56 47.03 -0.53 -8.29
C SER A 56 46.34 0.52 -9.16
N CYS A 57 45.01 0.52 -9.16
CA CYS A 57 44.22 1.36 -10.05
C CYS A 57 44.35 2.85 -9.71
N TYR A 58 44.30 3.69 -10.74
CA TYR A 58 44.13 5.13 -10.57
C TYR A 58 42.73 5.47 -10.09
N ASP A 59 42.59 6.65 -9.49
CA ASP A 59 41.30 7.15 -9.01
C ASP A 59 40.26 7.14 -10.15
N GLY A 60 39.11 6.52 -9.87
CA GLY A 60 38.03 6.35 -10.84
C GLY A 60 38.00 4.99 -11.53
N PHE A 61 39.01 4.13 -11.33
CA PHE A 61 39.03 2.79 -11.92
C PHE A 61 38.98 1.69 -10.86
N ILE A 62 38.28 0.60 -11.18
CA ILE A 62 38.11 -0.60 -10.37
C ILE A 62 38.29 -1.84 -11.25
N SER A 63 38.13 -3.03 -10.66
CA SER A 63 38.46 -4.37 -11.16
C SER A 63 39.91 -4.80 -10.89
N PRO A 64 40.21 -6.11 -10.93
CA PRO A 64 41.57 -6.64 -10.77
C PRO A 64 42.57 -6.17 -11.84
N ASP A 65 42.09 -5.68 -12.98
CA ASP A 65 42.88 -5.18 -14.10
C ASP A 65 42.61 -3.70 -14.44
N CYS A 66 41.90 -2.98 -13.57
CA CYS A 66 41.56 -1.55 -13.70
C CYS A 66 40.80 -1.19 -15.00
N SER A 67 40.06 -2.15 -15.56
CA SER A 67 39.30 -1.96 -16.80
C SER A 67 37.96 -1.25 -16.58
N VAL A 68 37.42 -1.27 -15.36
CA VAL A 68 36.09 -0.73 -15.06
C VAL A 68 36.21 0.73 -14.60
N ASP A 69 35.63 1.65 -15.37
CA ASP A 69 35.50 3.06 -15.00
C ASP A 69 34.27 3.25 -14.10
N LEU A 70 34.45 3.78 -12.90
CA LEU A 70 33.39 4.05 -11.92
C LEU A 70 32.34 5.06 -12.43
N LYS A 71 32.66 5.84 -13.46
CA LYS A 71 31.74 6.78 -14.11
C LYS A 71 30.88 6.11 -15.19
N ILE A 72 31.11 4.84 -15.49
CA ILE A 72 30.28 4.05 -16.41
C ILE A 72 29.46 3.09 -15.54
N PRO A 73 28.12 3.16 -15.57
CA PRO A 73 27.30 2.26 -14.76
C PRO A 73 27.45 0.80 -15.23
N PRO A 74 27.19 -0.18 -14.34
CA PRO A 74 27.24 -1.59 -14.72
C PRO A 74 26.17 -1.94 -15.76
N GLU A 75 26.49 -2.88 -16.64
CA GLU A 75 25.52 -3.45 -17.57
C GLU A 75 24.68 -4.53 -16.88
N LEU A 76 23.37 -4.29 -16.81
CA LEU A 76 22.42 -5.18 -16.15
C LEU A 76 21.84 -6.18 -17.15
N ILE A 77 21.77 -7.45 -16.74
CA ILE A 77 21.20 -8.54 -17.52
C ILE A 77 19.74 -8.78 -17.12
N GLY A 78 19.41 -8.58 -15.84
CA GLY A 78 18.06 -8.82 -15.34
C GLY A 78 18.01 -8.94 -13.83
N VAL A 79 17.04 -9.68 -13.36
CA VAL A 79 16.77 -9.92 -11.95
C VAL A 79 16.46 -11.41 -11.74
N ARG A 80 16.92 -11.95 -10.61
CA ARG A 80 16.66 -13.35 -10.26
C ARG A 80 15.15 -13.62 -10.19
N GLY A 81 14.75 -14.83 -10.58
CA GLY A 81 13.34 -15.24 -10.61
C GLY A 81 12.64 -14.83 -11.89
N ASP A 82 13.39 -14.71 -13.01
CA ASP A 82 12.86 -14.35 -14.32
C ASP A 82 12.03 -13.06 -14.28
N SER A 83 12.49 -12.07 -13.51
CA SER A 83 11.81 -10.79 -13.28
C SER A 83 10.49 -10.89 -12.50
N LEU A 84 10.20 -12.02 -11.86
CA LEU A 84 9.01 -12.23 -11.05
C LEU A 84 9.39 -12.54 -9.59
N CYS A 85 8.58 -12.04 -8.66
CA CYS A 85 8.70 -12.38 -7.24
C CYS A 85 7.32 -12.66 -6.65
N ASP A 86 7.10 -13.90 -6.20
CA ASP A 86 5.87 -14.32 -5.54
C ASP A 86 5.97 -14.09 -4.02
N ILE A 87 5.18 -13.15 -3.50
CA ILE A 87 5.16 -12.83 -2.07
C ILE A 87 4.63 -13.96 -1.19
N SER A 88 3.92 -14.92 -1.79
CA SER A 88 3.43 -16.10 -1.08
C SER A 88 4.54 -17.10 -0.78
N GLU A 89 5.65 -17.05 -1.53
CA GLU A 89 6.82 -17.91 -1.35
C GLU A 89 7.94 -17.21 -0.56
N ILE A 90 8.18 -15.92 -0.82
CA ILE A 90 9.31 -15.15 -0.25
C ILE A 90 8.93 -13.68 -0.02
N PRO A 91 9.39 -13.00 1.04
CA PRO A 91 8.95 -11.64 1.39
C PRO A 91 9.32 -10.47 0.43
N CYS A 92 9.79 -10.72 -0.80
CA CYS A 92 10.07 -9.77 -1.90
C CYS A 92 10.51 -8.35 -1.52
N ASN A 93 11.28 -8.19 -0.46
CA ASN A 93 11.78 -6.91 0.04
C ASN A 93 13.22 -6.62 -0.42
N LEU A 94 13.83 -7.58 -1.10
CA LEU A 94 15.17 -7.53 -1.65
C LEU A 94 15.12 -8.07 -3.08
N SER A 95 15.63 -7.29 -4.02
CA SER A 95 15.87 -7.72 -5.38
C SER A 95 17.31 -8.15 -5.55
N PHE A 96 17.53 -9.28 -6.24
CA PHE A 96 18.85 -9.74 -6.69
C PHE A 96 19.00 -9.35 -8.16
N VAL A 97 19.62 -8.19 -8.39
CA VAL A 97 19.90 -7.68 -9.72
C VAL A 97 21.16 -8.36 -10.24
N ILE A 98 21.09 -8.85 -11.48
CA ILE A 98 22.15 -9.58 -12.17
C ILE A 98 22.81 -8.64 -13.17
N ALA A 99 24.13 -8.53 -13.11
CA ALA A 99 24.96 -7.75 -14.03
C ALA A 99 25.98 -8.65 -14.76
N GLU A 100 26.55 -8.20 -15.88
CA GLU A 100 27.64 -8.93 -16.54
C GLU A 100 28.85 -9.11 -15.61
N GLU A 101 29.22 -8.02 -14.93
CA GLU A 101 30.24 -7.99 -13.90
C GLU A 101 29.93 -6.83 -12.95
N ILE A 102 30.04 -7.07 -11.64
CA ILE A 102 29.80 -6.05 -10.62
C ILE A 102 30.94 -6.01 -9.61
N TYR A 103 31.30 -4.80 -9.19
CA TYR A 103 32.32 -4.53 -8.20
C TYR A 103 31.78 -3.71 -7.03
N ASN A 104 32.33 -3.96 -5.84
CA ASN A 104 31.91 -3.22 -4.64
C ASN A 104 32.57 -1.83 -4.58
N THR A 105 31.76 -0.80 -4.33
CA THR A 105 32.22 0.59 -4.13
C THR A 105 31.52 1.18 -2.90
N GLU A 106 32.07 2.25 -2.33
CA GLU A 106 31.45 2.93 -1.18
C GLU A 106 30.10 3.58 -1.51
N LYS A 107 29.85 3.87 -2.79
CA LYS A 107 28.65 4.56 -3.29
C LYS A 107 27.75 3.65 -4.12
N LEU A 108 28.00 2.34 -4.08
CA LEU A 108 27.19 1.37 -4.81
C LEU A 108 25.72 1.50 -4.36
N SER A 109 24.85 1.85 -5.29
CA SER A 109 23.47 2.21 -5.00
C SER A 109 22.53 1.77 -6.11
N CYS A 110 21.26 1.61 -5.74
CA CYS A 110 20.18 1.34 -6.67
C CYS A 110 19.22 2.53 -6.72
N ASP A 111 18.83 2.94 -7.92
CA ASP A 111 17.66 3.79 -8.14
C ASP A 111 16.48 2.89 -8.42
N ILE A 112 15.42 3.04 -7.63
CA ILE A 112 14.28 2.12 -7.64
C ILE A 112 13.01 2.93 -7.84
N VAL A 113 12.37 2.69 -8.98
CA VAL A 113 11.09 3.28 -9.35
C VAL A 113 10.00 2.23 -9.14
N GLU A 114 9.01 2.53 -8.32
CA GLU A 114 7.84 1.66 -8.10
C GLU A 114 6.70 2.03 -9.06
N TYR A 115 5.96 1.03 -9.53
CA TYR A 115 4.75 1.16 -10.33
C TYR A 115 3.62 0.35 -9.68
N GLN A 116 2.49 1.01 -9.45
CA GLN A 116 1.26 0.34 -9.03
C GLN A 116 0.49 -0.08 -10.28
N VAL A 117 0.30 -1.38 -10.47
CA VAL A 117 -0.32 -1.99 -11.66
C VAL A 117 -1.72 -2.44 -11.31
N SER A 118 -2.69 -2.08 -12.13
CA SER A 118 -4.09 -2.44 -11.94
C SER A 118 -4.49 -3.76 -12.57
N ALA A 119 -5.67 -4.24 -12.20
CA ALA A 119 -6.21 -5.49 -12.73
C ALA A 119 -6.51 -5.41 -14.24
N ASN A 120 -6.73 -4.19 -14.76
CA ASN A 120 -6.92 -3.97 -16.19
C ASN A 120 -5.60 -3.71 -16.96
N GLY A 121 -4.45 -3.75 -16.26
CA GLY A 121 -3.13 -3.56 -16.84
C GLY A 121 -2.69 -2.11 -16.98
N THR A 122 -3.47 -1.13 -16.53
CA THR A 122 -2.98 0.25 -16.38
C THR A 122 -1.99 0.34 -15.23
N TYR A 123 -1.13 1.36 -15.24
CA TYR A 123 -0.13 1.53 -14.19
C TYR A 123 0.06 3.00 -13.82
N VAL A 124 0.38 3.22 -12.55
CA VAL A 124 0.73 4.52 -11.98
C VAL A 124 2.18 4.45 -11.49
N LYS A 125 3.02 5.34 -12.02
CA LYS A 125 4.41 5.51 -11.58
C LYS A 125 4.44 6.23 -10.24
N MET A 126 5.15 5.66 -9.28
CA MET A 126 5.40 6.24 -7.95
C MET A 126 6.72 7.00 -7.93
N ASP A 127 6.96 7.73 -6.85
CA ASP A 127 8.25 8.38 -6.62
C ASP A 127 9.37 7.34 -6.54
N ASN A 128 10.52 7.69 -7.12
CA ASN A 128 11.71 6.86 -7.00
C ASN A 128 12.40 7.06 -5.65
N HIS A 129 13.23 6.10 -5.27
CA HIS A 129 14.12 6.26 -4.13
C HIS A 129 15.48 5.62 -4.41
N ILE A 130 16.51 6.22 -3.81
CA ILE A 130 17.87 5.69 -3.85
C ILE A 130 18.10 4.83 -2.61
N ALA A 131 18.51 3.58 -2.83
CA ALA A 131 18.88 2.64 -1.79
C ALA A 131 20.38 2.31 -1.87
N VAL A 132 21.02 2.11 -0.72
CA VAL A 132 22.37 1.55 -0.67
C VAL A 132 22.30 0.10 -1.13
N ALA A 133 23.14 -0.25 -2.11
CA ALA A 133 23.20 -1.58 -2.67
C ALA A 133 24.26 -2.41 -1.97
N LYS A 134 24.07 -3.74 -1.92
CA LYS A 134 25.09 -4.65 -1.38
C LYS A 134 25.60 -5.57 -2.48
N HIS A 135 26.90 -5.52 -2.73
CA HIS A 135 27.58 -6.49 -3.59
C HIS A 135 27.53 -7.89 -2.95
N GLU A 136 26.95 -8.86 -3.64
CA GLU A 136 26.79 -10.24 -3.15
C GLU A 136 27.77 -11.19 -3.83
N THR A 137 27.84 -11.15 -5.16
CA THR A 137 28.77 -11.94 -5.96
C THR A 137 29.35 -11.10 -7.10
N LEU A 138 30.24 -11.68 -7.91
CA LEU A 138 30.81 -11.01 -9.09
C LEU A 138 29.77 -10.62 -10.15
N VAL A 139 28.54 -11.11 -10.05
CA VAL A 139 27.46 -10.86 -11.01
C VAL A 139 26.15 -10.44 -10.33
N GLU A 140 26.11 -10.34 -9.00
CA GLU A 140 24.86 -10.06 -8.27
C GLU A 140 25.01 -8.93 -7.27
N VAL A 141 24.04 -8.02 -7.33
CA VAL A 141 23.86 -6.92 -6.39
C VAL A 141 22.48 -6.99 -5.77
N LEU A 142 22.44 -6.79 -4.45
CA LEU A 142 21.23 -6.74 -3.65
C LEU A 142 20.72 -5.31 -3.55
N CYS A 143 19.51 -5.09 -4.07
CA CYS A 143 18.78 -3.82 -3.98
C CYS A 143 17.61 -3.96 -3.00
N PRO A 144 17.62 -3.26 -1.85
CA PRO A 144 16.47 -3.20 -0.95
C PRO A 144 15.30 -2.50 -1.62
N LEU A 145 14.19 -3.22 -1.77
CA LEU A 145 12.96 -2.64 -2.30
C LEU A 145 12.25 -1.91 -1.16
N SER A 146 11.80 -0.68 -1.41
CA SER A 146 10.83 -0.03 -0.54
C SER A 146 9.48 -0.72 -0.70
N THR A 147 9.31 -1.92 -0.14
CA THR A 147 7.98 -2.47 0.14
C THR A 147 7.40 -1.68 1.32
N GLY A 148 7.16 -0.40 1.06
CA GLY A 148 6.56 0.51 2.01
C GLY A 148 5.21 -0.05 2.38
N ARG A 149 5.06 -0.40 3.67
CA ARG A 149 3.76 -0.57 4.32
C ARG A 149 2.83 0.49 3.75
N VAL A 150 1.84 0.06 2.97
CA VAL A 150 0.73 0.88 2.47
C VAL A 150 0.40 1.88 3.58
N LYS A 151 0.63 3.17 3.33
CA LYS A 151 0.25 4.19 4.29
C LYS A 151 -1.23 3.97 4.54
N ARG A 152 -1.59 3.49 5.73
CA ARG A 152 -2.97 3.41 6.22
C ARG A 152 -3.48 4.83 6.46
N SER A 153 -3.49 5.67 5.44
CA SER A 153 -4.29 6.88 5.43
C SER A 153 -5.60 6.49 4.79
N ALA A 154 -6.55 6.20 5.66
CA ALA A 154 -7.97 6.25 5.35
C ALA A 154 -8.27 7.48 4.48
N SER A 155 -9.13 7.29 3.47
CA SER A 155 -9.74 8.34 2.66
C SER A 155 -9.04 8.73 1.35
N SER A 156 -8.94 7.80 0.40
CA SER A 156 -9.20 8.11 -1.02
C SER A 156 -9.66 6.84 -1.73
N LYS A 157 -10.49 7.03 -2.76
CA LYS A 157 -11.05 5.99 -3.63
C LYS A 157 -9.97 5.42 -4.57
N ASP A 158 -8.85 4.94 -4.02
CA ASP A 158 -7.79 4.35 -4.85
C ASP A 158 -7.97 2.82 -4.83
N GLU A 159 -9.09 2.45 -5.45
CA GLU A 159 -9.36 1.12 -6.00
C GLU A 159 -8.30 0.81 -7.08
N GLU A 160 -8.00 -0.48 -7.28
CA GLU A 160 -7.22 -1.02 -8.41
C GLU A 160 -5.70 -1.24 -8.26
N ASN A 161 -5.11 -1.45 -7.08
CA ASN A 161 -3.72 -1.95 -7.02
C ASN A 161 -3.68 -3.49 -7.08
N PHE A 162 -3.57 -4.02 -8.30
CA PHE A 162 -3.28 -5.43 -8.55
C PHE A 162 -1.81 -5.68 -8.22
N SER A 163 -0.86 -5.61 -9.14
CA SER A 163 0.54 -5.96 -8.85
C SER A 163 1.43 -4.74 -8.60
N THR A 164 2.63 -4.97 -8.07
CA THR A 164 3.64 -3.91 -7.93
C THR A 164 4.80 -4.24 -8.84
N ALA A 165 5.12 -3.35 -9.78
CA ALA A 165 6.29 -3.49 -10.64
C ALA A 165 7.38 -2.52 -10.20
N PHE A 166 8.63 -2.86 -10.49
CA PHE A 166 9.79 -2.03 -10.20
C PHE A 166 10.65 -1.90 -11.45
N GLU A 167 11.16 -0.71 -11.70
CA GLU A 167 12.36 -0.51 -12.51
C GLU A 167 13.53 -0.25 -11.57
N ILE A 168 14.62 -0.99 -11.76
CA ILE A 168 15.78 -0.97 -10.89
C ILE A 168 17.01 -0.69 -11.74
N SER A 169 17.70 0.40 -11.43
CA SER A 169 19.00 0.75 -12.02
C SER A 169 20.08 0.71 -10.96
N VAL A 170 21.33 0.46 -11.35
CA VAL A 170 22.48 0.38 -10.43
C VAL A 170 23.54 1.40 -10.82
N SER A 171 24.21 1.97 -9.82
CA SER A 171 25.30 2.93 -9.99
C SER A 171 26.49 2.59 -9.11
N TYR A 172 27.70 2.78 -9.65
CA TYR A 172 28.95 2.70 -8.90
C TYR A 172 29.27 3.98 -8.10
N ASP A 173 28.84 5.15 -8.59
CA ASP A 173 29.18 6.46 -8.02
C ASP A 173 28.01 7.18 -7.33
N GLY A 174 26.81 6.59 -7.43
CA GLY A 174 25.56 7.13 -6.91
C GLY A 174 25.00 8.32 -7.69
N VAL A 175 25.51 8.56 -8.90
CA VAL A 175 25.12 9.67 -9.76
C VAL A 175 24.65 9.18 -11.11
N LEU A 176 25.45 8.37 -11.82
CA LEU A 176 25.07 7.82 -13.11
C LEU A 176 24.59 6.37 -12.94
N PHE A 177 23.34 6.13 -13.33
CA PHE A 177 22.65 4.86 -13.18
C PHE A 177 22.57 4.13 -14.53
N SER A 178 22.59 2.80 -14.47
CA SER A 178 22.42 1.93 -15.63
C SER A 178 21.05 2.07 -16.28
N GLU A 179 20.91 1.50 -17.48
CA GLU A 179 19.58 1.17 -17.99
C GLU A 179 18.85 0.26 -16.99
N PRO A 180 17.54 0.46 -16.77
CA PRO A 180 16.81 -0.25 -15.75
C PRO A 180 16.48 -1.68 -16.16
N VAL A 181 16.42 -2.56 -15.18
CA VAL A 181 15.76 -3.87 -15.29
C VAL A 181 14.43 -3.85 -14.57
N ALA A 182 13.45 -4.57 -15.11
CA ALA A 182 12.11 -4.62 -14.53
C ALA A 182 11.92 -5.85 -13.64
N MET A 183 11.16 -5.71 -12.56
CA MET A 183 10.68 -6.81 -11.72
C MET A 183 9.18 -6.63 -11.46
N LEU A 184 8.42 -7.72 -11.38
CA LEU A 184 7.02 -7.74 -10.96
C LEU A 184 6.87 -8.55 -9.68
N ILE A 185 6.30 -7.92 -8.66
CA ILE A 185 5.86 -8.57 -7.42
C ILE A 185 4.39 -8.94 -7.56
N TYR A 186 4.08 -10.20 -7.27
CA TYR A 186 2.73 -10.75 -7.34
C TYR A 186 2.47 -11.73 -6.19
N ASP A 187 1.21 -12.16 -6.04
CA ASP A 187 0.79 -13.15 -5.03
C ASP A 187 0.01 -14.25 -5.75
N SER A 188 0.64 -15.40 -5.99
CA SER A 188 0.02 -16.48 -6.78
C SER A 188 -1.30 -16.97 -6.17
N ARG A 189 -1.45 -16.89 -4.84
CA ARG A 189 -2.63 -17.38 -4.11
C ARG A 189 -3.94 -16.75 -4.58
N CYS A 190 -3.91 -15.49 -5.01
CA CYS A 190 -5.11 -14.78 -5.49
C CYS A 190 -5.04 -14.24 -6.92
N GLN A 191 -3.93 -14.48 -7.64
CA GLN A 191 -3.81 -14.12 -9.06
C GLN A 191 -3.96 -15.32 -10.00
N GLU A 192 -3.70 -16.53 -9.52
CA GLU A 192 -3.83 -17.75 -10.31
C GLU A 192 -5.05 -18.61 -9.92
N VAL A 193 -5.72 -18.28 -8.81
CA VAL A 193 -6.80 -19.08 -8.21
C VAL A 193 -8.04 -18.23 -7.92
N ASP A 194 -9.21 -18.73 -8.27
CA ASP A 194 -10.51 -18.17 -7.88
C ASP A 194 -10.77 -18.36 -6.37
N GLY A 195 -11.60 -17.49 -5.76
CA GLY A 195 -12.04 -17.65 -4.36
C GLY A 195 -11.30 -16.80 -3.34
N PHE A 196 -10.52 -15.82 -3.78
CA PHE A 196 -9.85 -14.85 -2.92
C PHE A 196 -10.19 -13.41 -3.32
N CYS A 197 -10.32 -12.53 -2.34
CA CYS A 197 -10.30 -11.08 -2.56
C CYS A 197 -8.88 -10.56 -2.39
N ARG A 198 -8.54 -9.51 -3.13
CA ARG A 198 -7.33 -8.75 -2.97
C ARG A 198 -7.66 -7.35 -2.50
N LEU A 199 -7.36 -7.08 -1.25
CA LEU A 199 -7.78 -5.87 -0.55
C LEU A 199 -6.51 -5.26 0.07
N ASP A 200 -6.24 -3.99 -0.25
CA ASP A 200 -5.05 -3.27 0.25
C ASP A 200 -3.71 -3.98 -0.06
N GLY A 201 -3.60 -4.63 -1.22
CA GLY A 201 -2.40 -5.38 -1.63
C GLY A 201 -2.21 -6.73 -0.92
N GLN A 202 -3.19 -7.21 -0.16
CA GLN A 202 -3.17 -8.50 0.54
C GLN A 202 -4.28 -9.41 0.04
N CYS A 203 -4.05 -10.73 0.00
CA CYS A 203 -5.07 -11.71 -0.32
C CYS A 203 -5.85 -12.12 0.94
N PHE A 204 -7.17 -12.15 0.83
CA PHE A 204 -8.13 -12.61 1.83
C PHE A 204 -8.97 -13.73 1.24
N MET A 205 -9.23 -14.80 2.01
CA MET A 205 -10.10 -15.89 1.56
C MET A 205 -11.55 -15.44 1.46
N GLU A 206 -12.35 -16.10 0.62
CA GLU A 206 -13.81 -15.94 0.62
C GLU A 206 -14.37 -15.98 2.05
N ASP A 207 -15.26 -15.05 2.36
CA ASP A 207 -15.90 -14.86 3.68
C ASP A 207 -14.97 -14.42 4.83
N GLU A 208 -13.69 -14.10 4.57
CA GLU A 208 -12.78 -13.54 5.57
C GLU A 208 -13.14 -12.09 5.90
N TYR A 209 -13.12 -11.71 7.19
CA TYR A 209 -13.52 -10.39 7.67
C TYR A 209 -12.34 -9.42 7.75
N SER A 210 -12.62 -8.14 7.51
CA SER A 210 -11.62 -7.08 7.69
C SER A 210 -11.21 -6.96 9.15
N THR A 211 -9.90 -6.89 9.38
CA THR A 211 -9.31 -6.63 10.71
C THR A 211 -9.56 -5.21 11.22
N ILE A 212 -9.97 -4.29 10.33
CA ILE A 212 -10.24 -2.88 10.65
C ILE A 212 -11.74 -2.66 10.91
N ASN A 213 -12.62 -3.27 10.10
CA ASN A 213 -14.07 -3.11 10.22
C ASN A 213 -14.78 -4.48 10.16
N PRO A 214 -15.34 -4.98 11.27
CA PRO A 214 -15.97 -6.30 11.31
C PRO A 214 -17.25 -6.39 10.46
N CYS A 215 -17.79 -5.27 10.00
CA CYS A 215 -18.93 -5.23 9.08
C CYS A 215 -18.54 -5.36 7.60
N MET A 216 -17.28 -5.65 7.32
CA MET A 216 -16.75 -5.84 5.98
C MET A 216 -16.14 -7.24 5.86
N LYS A 217 -16.46 -7.94 4.77
CA LYS A 217 -15.87 -9.24 4.43
C LYS A 217 -15.43 -9.31 2.98
N CYS A 218 -14.55 -10.26 2.68
CA CYS A 218 -14.28 -10.69 1.32
C CYS A 218 -15.51 -11.42 0.74
N ASN A 219 -15.94 -11.00 -0.45
CA ASN A 219 -16.97 -11.68 -1.22
C ASN A 219 -16.64 -11.57 -2.71
N THR A 220 -16.01 -12.61 -3.23
CA THR A 220 -15.54 -12.73 -4.62
C THR A 220 -16.65 -12.63 -5.65
N LYS A 221 -17.90 -12.94 -5.28
CA LYS A 221 -19.08 -12.85 -6.16
C LYS A 221 -19.59 -11.41 -6.33
N VAL A 222 -19.26 -10.52 -5.39
CA VAL A 222 -19.64 -9.11 -5.43
C VAL A 222 -18.48 -8.27 -5.94
N SER A 223 -17.30 -8.40 -5.32
CA SER A 223 -16.07 -7.77 -5.78
C SER A 223 -14.87 -8.50 -5.19
N GLN A 224 -13.89 -8.80 -6.03
CA GLN A 224 -12.59 -9.31 -5.60
C GLN A 224 -11.68 -8.18 -5.09
N TYR A 225 -11.98 -6.91 -5.38
CA TYR A 225 -11.05 -5.79 -5.13
C TYR A 225 -11.57 -4.78 -4.10
N ILE A 226 -12.80 -4.94 -3.63
CA ILE A 226 -13.46 -4.02 -2.68
C ILE A 226 -14.10 -4.82 -1.56
N TRP A 227 -13.91 -4.34 -0.32
CA TRP A 227 -14.56 -4.88 0.87
C TRP A 227 -16.09 -4.90 0.69
N THR A 228 -16.70 -6.07 0.86
CA THR A 228 -18.15 -6.21 0.78
C THR A 228 -18.77 -6.04 2.16
N ARG A 229 -19.72 -5.11 2.29
CA ARG A 229 -20.42 -4.87 3.55
C ARG A 229 -21.35 -6.04 3.89
N VAL A 230 -21.33 -6.46 5.14
CA VAL A 230 -22.24 -7.47 5.70
C VAL A 230 -23.35 -6.78 6.48
N ASN A 231 -24.60 -7.10 6.16
CA ASN A 231 -25.77 -6.58 6.88
C ASN A 231 -26.38 -7.61 7.84
N ASP A 232 -25.92 -8.86 7.81
CA ASP A 232 -26.52 -9.99 8.52
C ASP A 232 -25.93 -10.24 9.92
N ILE A 233 -24.99 -9.39 10.36
CA ILE A 233 -24.41 -9.43 11.70
C ILE A 233 -25.11 -8.39 12.58
N ASP A 234 -25.56 -8.81 13.77
CA ASP A 234 -26.08 -7.92 14.81
C ASP A 234 -25.03 -6.83 15.12
N GLY A 235 -25.33 -5.58 14.76
CA GLY A 235 -24.42 -4.43 14.88
C GLY A 235 -23.95 -3.83 13.56
N CYS A 236 -24.10 -4.53 12.43
CA CYS A 236 -23.76 -4.03 11.10
C CYS A 236 -24.97 -3.55 10.29
N ILE A 237 -26.18 -3.79 10.80
CA ILE A 237 -27.45 -3.35 10.21
C ILE A 237 -27.50 -1.82 10.13
N GLN A 238 -27.62 -1.29 8.92
CA GLN A 238 -28.06 0.09 8.75
C GLN A 238 -29.56 0.14 9.02
N ILE A 239 -29.98 0.88 10.05
CA ILE A 239 -31.40 1.21 10.21
C ILE A 239 -31.74 2.15 9.06
N GLU A 240 -32.41 1.66 8.03
CA GLU A 240 -33.07 2.52 7.05
C GLU A 240 -34.05 3.42 7.82
N THR A 241 -33.64 4.66 8.09
CA THR A 241 -34.57 5.66 8.58
C THR A 241 -35.54 5.91 7.44
N LYS A 242 -36.77 5.39 7.59
CA LYS A 242 -37.86 5.65 6.64
C LYS A 242 -37.87 7.13 6.27
N ASN A 243 -37.89 7.39 4.96
CA ASN A 243 -37.84 8.73 4.38
C ASN A 243 -38.85 9.64 5.12
N PRO A 244 -38.47 10.84 5.62
CA PRO A 244 -39.35 11.68 6.43
C PRO A 244 -40.70 12.00 5.76
N LYS A 245 -40.76 11.91 4.41
CA LYS A 245 -42.01 12.04 3.64
C LYS A 245 -43.00 10.89 3.87
N GLU A 246 -42.53 9.65 4.06
CA GLU A 246 -43.41 8.53 4.40
C GLU A 246 -43.96 8.66 5.82
N ILE A 247 -43.13 9.12 6.76
CA ILE A 247 -43.55 9.38 8.14
C ILE A 247 -44.60 10.50 8.17
N GLN A 248 -44.40 11.60 7.43
CA GLN A 248 -45.41 12.66 7.29
C GLN A 248 -46.74 12.12 6.74
N THR A 249 -46.70 11.22 5.76
CA THR A 249 -47.91 10.65 5.16
C THR A 249 -48.68 9.78 6.17
N ILE A 250 -47.99 8.96 6.97
CA ILE A 250 -48.62 8.13 8.01
C ILE A 250 -49.25 9.01 9.12
N VAL A 251 -48.54 10.06 9.56
CA VAL A 251 -49.05 10.98 10.59
C VAL A 251 -50.28 11.75 10.08
N LEU A 252 -50.25 12.25 8.85
CA LEU A 252 -51.40 12.94 8.23
C LEU A 252 -52.60 12.01 8.05
N ALA A 253 -52.37 10.76 7.62
CA ALA A 253 -53.44 9.80 7.33
C ALA A 253 -54.12 9.24 8.58
N THR A 254 -53.41 9.13 9.71
CA THR A 254 -53.92 8.45 10.92
C THR A 254 -54.33 9.41 12.03
N CYS A 255 -53.57 10.48 12.26
CA CYS A 255 -53.85 11.39 13.39
C CYS A 255 -54.96 12.40 13.09
N ILE A 256 -55.03 12.92 11.86
CA ILE A 256 -56.06 13.90 11.47
C ILE A 256 -57.50 13.33 11.59
N PRO A 257 -57.82 12.11 11.09
CA PRO A 257 -59.18 11.59 11.23
C PRO A 257 -59.55 11.27 12.68
N LEU A 258 -58.60 10.87 13.53
CA LEU A 258 -58.88 10.61 14.94
C LEU A 258 -59.19 11.91 15.71
N VAL A 259 -58.44 12.98 15.43
CA VAL A 259 -58.68 14.29 16.05
C VAL A 259 -60.02 14.89 15.59
N SER A 260 -60.38 14.73 14.31
CA SER A 260 -61.66 15.23 13.80
C SER A 260 -62.86 14.50 14.42
N VAL A 261 -62.77 13.18 14.62
CA VAL A 261 -63.82 12.39 15.30
C VAL A 261 -63.98 12.84 16.76
N LEU A 262 -62.88 13.08 17.48
CA LEU A 262 -62.92 13.59 18.86
C LEU A 262 -63.57 14.98 18.93
N ILE A 263 -63.22 15.89 18.02
CA ILE A 263 -63.82 17.23 17.94
C ILE A 263 -65.33 17.12 17.68
N ILE A 264 -65.74 16.28 16.74
CA ILE A 264 -67.17 16.05 16.44
C ILE A 264 -67.89 15.49 17.67
N ALA A 265 -67.30 14.52 18.37
CA ALA A 265 -67.89 13.96 19.59
C ALA A 265 -68.06 15.03 20.69
N VAL A 266 -67.07 15.91 20.87
CA VAL A 266 -67.14 17.04 21.81
C VAL A 266 -68.23 18.02 21.39
N ILE A 267 -68.33 18.39 20.11
CA ILE A 267 -69.37 19.31 19.60
C ILE A 267 -70.76 18.70 19.82
N VAL A 268 -70.96 17.43 19.48
CA VAL A 268 -72.22 16.72 19.70
C VAL A 268 -72.55 16.66 21.20
N GLY A 269 -71.55 16.41 22.04
CA GLY A 269 -71.66 16.46 23.50
C GLY A 269 -72.10 17.83 24.00
N LEU A 270 -71.48 18.91 23.51
CA LEU A 270 -71.82 20.30 23.84
C LEU A 270 -73.22 20.70 23.35
N ILE A 271 -73.64 20.23 22.18
CA ILE A 271 -75.01 20.45 21.66
C ILE A 271 -76.03 19.73 22.56
N LYS A 272 -75.78 18.45 22.89
CA LYS A 272 -76.63 17.71 23.84
C LYS A 272 -76.67 18.38 25.21
N TYR A 273 -75.52 18.83 25.72
CA TYR A 273 -75.41 19.55 26.98
C TYR A 273 -76.19 20.88 26.96
N LYS A 274 -76.06 21.69 25.90
CA LYS A 274 -76.85 22.92 25.73
C LYS A 274 -78.35 22.63 25.62
N LYS A 275 -78.75 21.55 24.94
CA LYS A 275 -80.16 21.13 24.83
C LYS A 275 -80.73 20.69 26.19
N LEU A 276 -79.96 19.93 26.98
CA LEU A 276 -80.32 19.54 28.35
C LEU A 276 -80.37 20.74 29.31
N LYS A 277 -79.45 21.71 29.17
CA LYS A 277 -79.48 22.95 29.95
C LYS A 277 -80.71 23.81 29.60
N ARG A 278 -81.11 23.87 28.33
CA ARG A 278 -82.35 24.56 27.91
C ARG A 278 -83.63 23.90 28.46
N LEU A 279 -83.63 22.58 28.63
CA LEU A 279 -84.76 21.86 29.26
C LEU A 279 -84.86 22.09 30.78
N LYS A 280 -83.77 22.50 31.46
CA LYS A 280 -83.77 22.82 32.91
C LYS A 280 -84.10 24.28 33.24
N VAL A 281 -84.17 25.18 32.25
CA VAL A 281 -84.43 26.62 32.46
C VAL A 281 -85.90 27.00 32.16
N GLY A 282 -86.75 26.04 31.79
CA GLY A 282 -88.15 26.26 31.42
C GLY A 282 -89.20 26.02 32.52
N ASN A 283 -88.86 26.01 33.81
CA ASN A 283 -89.85 25.84 34.87
C ASN A 283 -89.55 26.71 36.10
N SER A 284 -90.04 27.95 36.11
CA SER A 284 -90.26 28.75 37.33
C SER A 284 -91.26 29.88 37.07
N GLN A 285 -92.47 29.70 37.63
CA GLN A 285 -93.55 30.63 38.05
C GLN A 285 -94.86 29.85 37.90
N ASP A 286 -95.77 29.71 38.86
CA ASP A 286 -96.04 30.47 40.07
C ASP A 286 -96.99 29.61 40.95
N PHE A 287 -96.99 29.76 42.28
CA PHE A 287 -98.07 29.25 43.12
C PHE A 287 -98.36 30.23 44.26
N GLY A 288 -99.59 30.76 44.26
CA GLY A 288 -100.35 30.99 45.48
C GLY A 288 -100.47 32.42 45.98
N ASN A 289 -101.52 33.11 45.51
CA ASN A 289 -102.21 34.20 46.23
C ASN A 289 -102.56 33.80 47.67
N ILE A 290 -102.69 34.78 48.59
CA ILE A 290 -103.79 34.86 49.58
C ILE A 290 -103.78 36.23 50.33
N CYS A 291 -104.90 36.96 50.20
CA CYS A 291 -105.62 37.81 51.18
C CYS A 291 -104.92 39.07 51.78
N THR A 292 -105.56 40.22 52.10
CA THR A 292 -106.94 40.75 52.04
C THR A 292 -106.91 42.25 52.46
N THR A 293 -107.79 43.05 51.84
CA THR A 293 -108.60 44.17 52.39
C THR A 293 -108.02 45.43 53.06
N ARG A 294 -108.38 46.55 52.42
CA ARG A 294 -109.03 47.81 52.92
C ARG A 294 -108.31 48.78 53.87
N ASN A 295 -108.18 49.99 53.30
CA ASN A 295 -108.52 51.33 53.82
C ASN A 295 -107.67 52.01 54.90
N SER A 296 -106.98 53.08 54.47
CA SER A 296 -107.05 54.50 54.93
C SER A 296 -106.89 54.85 56.42
N PRO A 297 -106.55 56.11 56.83
CA PRO A 297 -106.24 57.31 56.05
C PRO A 297 -104.98 58.09 56.52
N TYR A 298 -104.58 59.07 55.70
CA TYR A 298 -103.99 60.37 56.05
C TYR A 298 -102.92 60.54 57.16
N LYS A 299 -101.79 61.12 56.70
CA LYS A 299 -101.00 62.25 57.23
C LYS A 299 -100.32 62.17 58.61
N LYS A 300 -99.04 62.58 58.52
CA LYS A 300 -98.12 63.12 59.54
C LYS A 300 -97.47 62.11 60.48
#